data_AF-A0A965R2A7-F1
#
_entry.id   AF-A0A965R2A7-F1
#
_cell.length_a   1.000
_cell.length_b   1.000
_cell.length_c   1.000
_cell.angle_alpha   90.00
_cell.angle_beta   90.00
_cell.angle_gamma   90.00
#
_symmetry.space_group_name_H-M   'P 1'
#
loop_
_entity.id
_entity.type
_entity.pdbx_description
1 polymer ?
#
loop_
_entity_poly.entity_id
_entity_poly.type
_entity_poly.pdbx_seq_one_letter_code
_entity_poly.pdbx_strand_id
1 'polypeptide(L)'
;MVYYFFSTDLRLRHGRHRTLCYSFSSSKLINRLVGYISMIFLGGFALNWRIQHNVIHHTYTNIPGYDEDIDPPSPLLRFEPESKLRWFHKAQWLYAWILYGLMTLSWYITKDFKQLMRYHKKGLLATEQKTFTVEFIKLIINKILYTCFILSPFMFNPQLTFGLWFLFFLITHFTAGAILALIFQSAHVVTPAAYPMPSDAGQMERSWAEHQLATTANFSPKSKWFSWLIGGLNYQIEHHLFPNISHVHYSKIAPIVIETAKEFNLSYHQFKSFGAALISHQKMLWSLGRA
;
A
#
# COMPACT_ATOMS: atom_id res chain seq x y z
N MET A 1 -14.58 -1.31 -4.60
CA MET A 1 -14.02 -1.79 -3.32
C MET A 1 -12.62 -1.23 -3.07
N VAL A 2 -11.69 -1.33 -4.02
CA VAL A 2 -10.33 -0.73 -3.97
C VAL A 2 -10.36 0.78 -3.69
N TYR A 3 -11.22 1.54 -4.37
CA TYR A 3 -11.46 2.99 -4.16
C TYR A 3 -11.69 3.43 -2.69
N TYR A 4 -12.43 2.65 -1.91
CA TYR A 4 -12.88 3.05 -0.56
C TYR A 4 -11.80 2.85 0.51
N PHE A 5 -10.81 2.03 0.19
CA PHE A 5 -9.76 1.60 1.09
C PHE A 5 -8.69 2.68 1.31
N PHE A 6 -8.37 3.47 0.28
CA PHE A 6 -7.29 4.47 0.33
C PHE A 6 -7.75 5.88 0.68
N SER A 7 -9.05 6.14 0.59
CA SER A 7 -9.60 7.50 0.70
C SER A 7 -9.92 7.94 2.14
N THR A 8 -9.71 7.11 3.16
CA THR A 8 -10.46 7.27 4.41
C THR A 8 -9.71 7.50 5.74
N ASP A 9 -8.38 7.60 5.81
CA ASP A 9 -7.76 7.97 7.11
C ASP A 9 -6.33 8.56 7.08
N LEU A 10 -6.05 9.58 6.27
CA LEU A 10 -4.73 10.23 6.31
C LEU A 10 -4.66 11.25 7.47
N ARG A 11 -3.93 10.87 8.54
CA ARG A 11 -3.36 11.79 9.53
C ARG A 11 -1.85 11.79 9.36
N LEU A 12 -1.34 12.67 8.50
CA LEU A 12 0.10 12.94 8.47
C LEU A 12 0.41 14.05 9.49
N ARG A 13 1.26 13.72 10.48
CA ARG A 13 1.79 14.70 11.43
C ARG A 13 3.03 15.34 10.82
N HIS A 14 2.87 16.44 10.12
CA HIS A 14 3.91 17.47 10.01
C HIS A 14 3.28 18.85 10.30
N GLY A 15 4.11 19.76 10.81
CA GLY A 15 3.72 20.85 11.69
C GLY A 15 2.62 21.80 11.20
N ARG A 16 1.85 22.29 12.18
CA ARG A 16 1.08 23.54 12.18
C ARG A 16 0.23 23.85 10.93
N HIS A 17 -0.70 22.99 10.54
CA HIS A 17 -2.03 23.43 10.06
C HIS A 17 -3.06 22.32 10.26
N ARG A 18 -4.10 22.61 11.06
CA ARG A 18 -5.25 21.72 11.27
C ARG A 18 -6.23 21.88 10.10
N THR A 19 -5.91 21.31 8.96
CA THR A 19 -6.86 21.23 7.84
C THR A 19 -7.04 19.77 7.46
N LEU A 20 -8.04 19.16 8.12
CA LEU A 20 -8.51 17.81 7.90
C LEU A 20 -9.33 17.78 6.61
N CYS A 21 -8.74 17.34 5.50
CA CYS A 21 -9.48 17.04 4.29
C CYS A 21 -9.60 15.53 4.13
N TYR A 22 -10.74 15.05 4.62
CA TYR A 22 -11.24 13.70 4.45
C TYR A 22 -11.59 13.46 2.98
N SER A 23 -10.90 12.56 2.30
CA SER A 23 -11.02 12.47 0.83
C SER A 23 -12.31 11.80 0.32
N PHE A 24 -13.11 11.19 1.21
CA PHE A 24 -14.38 10.52 0.85
C PHE A 24 -15.64 11.30 1.28
N SER A 25 -15.71 11.83 2.50
CA SER A 25 -16.87 12.57 3.03
C SER A 25 -16.44 13.74 3.90
N SER A 26 -17.23 14.81 4.00
CA SER A 26 -16.99 15.88 4.98
C SER A 26 -17.10 15.42 6.45
N SER A 27 -17.76 14.28 6.71
CA SER A 27 -17.97 13.75 8.07
C SER A 27 -16.85 12.84 8.56
N LYS A 28 -16.16 13.24 9.63
CA LYS A 28 -15.08 12.46 10.26
C LYS A 28 -15.48 11.03 10.61
N LEU A 29 -16.71 10.86 11.08
CA LEU A 29 -17.26 9.57 11.49
C LEU A 29 -17.44 8.66 10.28
N ILE A 30 -17.99 9.18 9.18
CA ILE A 30 -18.23 8.40 7.96
C ILE A 30 -16.92 7.87 7.41
N ASN A 31 -15.90 8.72 7.26
CA ASN A 31 -14.59 8.26 6.76
C ASN A 31 -14.00 7.18 7.65
N ARG A 32 -14.05 7.39 8.97
CA ARG A 32 -13.56 6.41 9.92
C ARG A 32 -14.28 5.07 9.77
N LEU A 33 -15.62 5.08 9.73
CA LEU A 33 -16.41 3.86 9.59
C LEU A 33 -16.12 3.14 8.28
N VAL A 34 -16.09 3.87 7.16
CA VAL A 34 -15.79 3.31 5.84
C VAL A 34 -14.38 2.69 5.83
N GLY A 35 -13.37 3.35 6.42
CA GLY A 35 -12.03 2.80 6.55
C GLY A 35 -11.99 1.50 7.36
N TYR A 36 -12.59 1.48 8.57
CA TYR A 36 -12.64 0.26 9.39
C TYR A 36 -13.38 -0.89 8.69
N ILE A 37 -14.55 -0.61 8.12
CA ILE A 37 -15.37 -1.62 7.43
C ILE A 37 -14.64 -2.17 6.20
N SER A 38 -14.00 -1.30 5.41
CA SER A 38 -13.23 -1.71 4.23
C SER A 38 -12.06 -2.63 4.61
N MET A 39 -11.36 -2.32 5.70
CA MET A 39 -10.27 -3.16 6.23
C MET A 39 -10.79 -4.52 6.69
N ILE A 40 -11.93 -4.56 7.39
CA ILE A 40 -12.56 -5.83 7.80
C ILE A 40 -12.83 -6.70 6.58
N PHE A 41 -13.47 -6.18 5.53
CA PHE A 41 -13.81 -6.98 4.34
C PHE A 41 -12.60 -7.49 3.54
N LEU A 42 -11.41 -6.92 3.73
CA LEU A 42 -10.15 -7.39 3.14
C LEU A 42 -9.34 -8.28 4.09
N GLY A 43 -9.86 -8.57 5.28
CA GLY A 43 -9.18 -9.34 6.31
C GLY A 43 -8.02 -8.59 6.98
N GLY A 44 -7.91 -7.27 6.81
CA GLY A 44 -6.85 -6.44 7.36
C GLY A 44 -7.26 -5.64 8.60
N PHE A 45 -6.27 -5.06 9.29
CA PHE A 45 -6.48 -4.27 10.50
C PHE A 45 -6.20 -2.78 10.28
N ALA A 46 -7.23 -1.93 10.44
CA ALA A 46 -7.18 -0.52 10.08
C ALA A 46 -6.09 0.29 10.80
N LEU A 47 -5.78 -0.03 12.07
CA LEU A 47 -4.69 0.65 12.77
C LEU A 47 -3.34 0.33 12.15
N ASN A 48 -3.09 -0.94 11.79
CA ASN A 48 -1.85 -1.32 11.15
C ASN A 48 -1.70 -0.62 9.80
N TRP A 49 -2.77 -0.60 9.00
CA TRP A 49 -2.79 0.15 7.74
C TRP A 49 -2.46 1.62 7.94
N ARG A 50 -3.05 2.28 8.95
CA ARG A 50 -2.76 3.69 9.24
C ARG A 50 -1.30 3.91 9.63
N ILE A 51 -0.72 3.04 10.45
CA ILE A 51 0.69 3.18 10.86
C ILE A 51 1.62 2.87 9.68
N GLN A 52 1.39 1.77 8.97
CA GLN A 52 2.18 1.34 7.82
C GLN A 52 2.13 2.37 6.70
N HIS A 53 0.94 2.64 6.17
CA HIS A 53 0.79 3.37 4.93
C HIS A 53 0.68 4.89 5.19
N ASN A 54 -0.16 5.29 6.15
CA ASN A 54 -0.47 6.71 6.34
C ASN A 54 0.61 7.45 7.13
N VAL A 55 1.46 6.75 7.88
CA VAL A 55 2.54 7.35 8.66
C VAL A 55 3.89 6.96 8.10
N ILE A 56 4.23 5.68 8.09
CA ILE A 56 5.59 5.24 7.71
C ILE A 56 5.83 5.44 6.22
N HIS A 57 5.01 4.86 5.36
CA HIS A 57 5.20 4.86 3.91
C HIS A 57 5.26 6.29 3.35
N HIS A 58 4.29 7.17 3.65
CA HIS A 58 4.33 8.56 3.17
C HIS A 58 5.46 9.43 3.77
N THR A 59 6.04 9.03 4.90
CA THR A 59 7.19 9.75 5.50
C THR A 59 8.52 9.25 4.94
N TYR A 60 8.63 7.94 4.70
CA TYR A 60 9.87 7.24 4.39
C TYR A 60 9.80 6.44 3.08
N THR A 61 9.03 6.91 2.08
CA THR A 61 8.72 6.20 0.84
C THR A 61 9.95 5.57 0.21
N ASN A 62 9.93 4.27 -0.07
CA ASN A 62 11.05 3.50 -0.62
C ASN A 62 12.40 3.60 0.12
N ILE A 63 12.44 4.00 1.39
CA ILE A 63 13.69 3.94 2.18
C ILE A 63 13.84 2.52 2.76
N PRO A 64 14.87 1.74 2.35
CA PRO A 64 15.10 0.39 2.84
C PRO A 64 15.17 0.33 4.38
N GLY A 65 14.54 -0.69 4.96
CA GLY A 65 14.47 -0.89 6.42
C GLY A 65 13.47 0.00 7.17
N TYR A 66 12.91 1.03 6.52
CA TYR A 66 11.86 1.89 7.07
C TYR A 66 10.51 1.60 6.41
N ASP A 67 10.45 1.65 5.08
CA ASP A 67 9.19 1.46 4.34
C ASP A 67 8.83 -0.02 4.21
N GLU A 68 7.72 -0.40 4.82
CA GLU A 68 7.23 -1.78 4.78
C GLU A 68 6.54 -2.15 3.46
N ASP A 69 6.24 -1.18 2.59
CA ASP A 69 5.63 -1.45 1.28
C ASP A 69 6.67 -2.00 0.26
N ILE A 70 7.97 -1.81 0.54
CA ILE A 70 9.11 -2.43 -0.16
C ILE A 70 9.82 -3.51 0.66
N ASP A 71 9.30 -3.88 1.84
CA ASP A 71 9.76 -5.00 2.67
C ASP A 71 8.76 -6.17 2.60
N PRO A 72 8.75 -6.93 1.48
CA PRO A 72 7.84 -8.06 1.32
C PRO A 72 8.17 -9.18 2.34
N PRO A 73 7.43 -10.31 2.36
CA PRO A 73 7.75 -11.45 3.20
C PRO A 73 9.18 -11.96 3.00
N SER A 74 10.14 -11.37 3.71
CA SER A 74 11.56 -11.72 3.68
C SER A 74 11.72 -13.09 4.34
N PRO A 75 12.39 -14.06 3.70
CA PRO A 75 13.34 -13.86 2.60
C PRO A 75 12.81 -14.10 1.17
N LEU A 76 11.52 -14.33 0.95
CA LEU A 76 10.98 -14.88 -0.31
C LEU A 76 11.10 -13.94 -1.51
N LEU A 77 10.91 -12.64 -1.29
CA LEU A 77 10.95 -11.60 -2.33
C LEU A 77 11.99 -10.55 -1.98
N ARG A 78 12.51 -9.87 -3.01
CA ARG A 78 13.42 -8.75 -2.90
C ARG A 78 12.92 -7.62 -3.79
N PHE A 79 12.50 -6.52 -3.18
CA PHE A 79 11.94 -5.35 -3.89
C PHE A 79 12.89 -4.16 -3.94
N GLU A 80 14.03 -4.25 -3.27
CA GLU A 80 15.01 -3.16 -3.20
C GLU A 80 16.45 -3.72 -3.20
N PRO A 81 17.46 -2.92 -3.60
CA PRO A 81 18.83 -3.40 -3.81
C PRO A 81 19.63 -3.78 -2.54
N GLU A 82 19.39 -3.16 -1.40
CA GLU A 82 20.10 -3.43 -0.14
C GLU A 82 19.69 -4.76 0.51
N SER A 83 18.51 -5.26 0.16
CA SER A 83 18.00 -6.54 0.64
C SER A 83 18.92 -7.68 0.23
N LYS A 84 19.19 -8.59 1.17
CA LYS A 84 20.10 -9.73 0.94
C LYS A 84 19.65 -10.60 -0.23
N LEU A 85 20.48 -10.67 -1.28
CA LEU A 85 20.27 -11.55 -2.41
C LEU A 85 20.39 -13.04 -2.01
N ARG A 86 19.46 -13.85 -2.52
CA ARG A 86 19.43 -15.31 -2.34
C ARG A 86 19.27 -16.01 -3.68
N TRP A 87 19.71 -17.25 -3.76
CA TRP A 87 19.76 -18.01 -5.01
C TRP A 87 18.39 -18.10 -5.72
N PHE A 88 17.30 -18.21 -4.96
CA PHE A 88 15.95 -18.32 -5.52
C PHE A 88 15.42 -16.99 -6.06
N HIS A 89 15.98 -15.83 -5.67
CA HIS A 89 15.55 -14.54 -6.20
C HIS A 89 15.77 -14.41 -7.71
N LYS A 90 16.67 -15.19 -8.32
CA LYS A 90 16.84 -15.27 -9.78
C LYS A 90 15.55 -15.61 -10.53
N ALA A 91 14.63 -16.31 -9.86
CA ALA A 91 13.32 -16.72 -10.37
C ALA A 91 12.16 -15.89 -9.78
N GLN A 92 12.41 -14.86 -8.96
CA GLN A 92 11.32 -14.11 -8.32
C GLN A 92 10.38 -13.43 -9.29
N TRP A 93 10.90 -13.00 -10.44
CA TRP A 93 10.09 -12.43 -11.52
C TRP A 93 9.01 -13.41 -12.06
N LEU A 94 9.12 -14.71 -11.78
CA LEU A 94 8.11 -15.74 -12.07
C LEU A 94 7.17 -15.98 -10.90
N TYR A 95 7.70 -16.27 -9.71
CA TYR A 95 6.85 -16.70 -8.58
C TYR A 95 6.23 -15.54 -7.79
N ALA A 96 6.72 -14.29 -7.95
CA ALA A 96 6.18 -13.14 -7.23
C ALA A 96 4.69 -12.93 -7.50
N TRP A 97 4.23 -13.15 -8.74
CA TRP A 97 2.83 -13.01 -9.14
C TRP A 97 1.89 -13.92 -8.35
N ILE A 98 2.36 -15.12 -7.98
CA ILE A 98 1.61 -16.05 -7.13
C ILE A 98 1.58 -15.53 -5.69
N LEU A 99 2.73 -15.08 -5.17
CA LEU A 99 2.84 -14.53 -3.82
C LEU A 99 2.00 -13.25 -3.62
N TYR A 100 1.83 -12.46 -4.66
CA TYR A 100 0.94 -11.28 -4.66
C TYR A 100 -0.50 -11.66 -4.36
N GLY A 101 -0.99 -12.76 -4.95
CA GLY A 101 -2.30 -13.31 -4.62
C GLY A 101 -2.46 -13.68 -3.14
N LEU A 102 -1.37 -14.05 -2.46
CA LEU A 102 -1.40 -14.43 -1.05
C LEU A 102 -1.39 -13.23 -0.09
N MET A 103 -1.34 -12.00 -0.59
CA MET A 103 -1.15 -10.81 0.25
C MET A 103 -2.30 -10.60 1.25
N THR A 104 -3.56 -10.58 0.82
CA THR A 104 -4.70 -10.38 1.75
C THR A 104 -4.88 -11.55 2.71
N LEU A 105 -4.57 -12.77 2.25
CA LEU A 105 -4.55 -13.95 3.11
C LEU A 105 -3.47 -13.83 4.19
N SER A 106 -2.29 -13.30 3.85
CA SER A 106 -1.22 -13.04 4.81
C SER A 106 -1.65 -12.02 5.86
N TRP A 107 -2.39 -10.97 5.47
CA TRP A 107 -2.94 -9.98 6.41
C TRP A 107 -3.89 -10.61 7.39
N TYR A 108 -4.81 -11.43 6.88
CA TYR A 108 -5.76 -12.16 7.68
C TYR A 108 -5.09 -13.06 8.71
N ILE A 109 -4.14 -13.91 8.29
CA ILE A 109 -3.60 -14.97 9.15
C ILE A 109 -2.43 -14.48 10.03
N THR A 110 -1.48 -13.71 9.48
CA THR A 110 -0.17 -13.51 10.14
C THR A 110 0.35 -12.07 10.20
N LYS A 111 0.29 -11.31 9.09
CA LYS A 111 0.97 -10.01 8.97
C LYS A 111 0.47 -9.03 10.02
N ASP A 112 -0.84 -8.95 10.25
CA ASP A 112 -1.40 -7.98 11.20
C ASP A 112 -0.95 -8.22 12.64
N PHE A 113 -0.87 -9.48 13.07
CA PHE A 113 -0.38 -9.84 14.40
C PHE A 113 1.09 -9.45 14.56
N LYS A 114 1.92 -9.79 13.56
CA LYS A 114 3.35 -9.46 13.53
C LYS A 114 3.57 -7.95 13.52
N GLN A 115 2.80 -7.21 12.72
CA GLN A 115 2.82 -5.76 12.66
C GLN A 115 2.48 -5.12 13.99
N LEU A 116 1.37 -5.52 14.62
CA LEU A 116 0.94 -4.94 15.87
C LEU A 116 1.99 -5.15 16.99
N MET A 117 2.57 -6.35 17.07
CA MET A 117 3.68 -6.62 17.99
C MET A 117 4.92 -5.77 17.69
N ARG A 118 5.29 -5.62 16.41
CA ARG A 118 6.41 -4.78 15.98
C ARG A 118 6.17 -3.32 16.32
N TYR A 119 4.99 -2.79 16.05
CA TYR A 119 4.61 -1.41 16.35
C TYR A 119 4.59 -1.13 17.85
N HIS A 120 4.19 -2.11 18.67
CA HIS A 120 4.33 -2.00 20.11
C HIS A 120 5.80 -1.90 20.52
N LYS A 121 6.66 -2.83 20.07
CA LYS A 121 8.09 -2.86 20.39
C LYS A 121 8.83 -1.60 19.94
N LYS A 122 8.46 -1.03 18.78
CA LYS A 122 9.04 0.21 18.23
C LYS A 122 8.41 1.49 18.82
N GLY A 123 7.46 1.40 19.76
CA GLY A 123 6.80 2.57 20.36
C GLY A 123 5.81 3.31 19.44
N LEU A 124 5.52 2.78 18.25
CA LEU A 124 4.65 3.40 17.25
C LEU A 124 3.17 3.40 17.64
N LEU A 125 2.76 2.53 18.56
CA LEU A 125 1.40 2.61 19.14
C LEU A 125 1.26 3.81 20.08
N ALA A 126 2.31 4.15 20.82
CA ALA A 126 2.28 5.25 21.77
C ALA A 126 2.22 6.61 21.06
N THR A 127 2.91 6.76 19.92
CA THR A 127 2.82 7.98 19.09
C THR A 127 1.39 8.24 18.61
N GLU A 128 0.64 7.17 18.39
CA GLU A 128 -0.78 7.16 18.01
C GLU A 128 -1.76 7.18 19.21
N GLN A 129 -1.25 7.35 20.44
CA GLN A 129 -2.02 7.35 21.68
C GLN A 129 -2.85 6.07 21.87
N LYS A 130 -2.26 4.93 21.50
CA LYS A 130 -2.88 3.60 21.58
C LYS A 130 -2.14 2.70 22.57
N THR A 131 -2.89 1.86 23.25
CA THR A 131 -2.35 0.82 24.14
C THR A 131 -2.39 -0.54 23.45
N PHE A 132 -1.33 -1.33 23.64
CA PHE A 132 -1.19 -2.63 22.97
C PHE A 132 -2.37 -3.56 23.28
N THR A 133 -2.73 -3.72 24.55
CA THR A 133 -3.80 -4.64 24.97
C THR A 133 -5.14 -4.33 24.30
N VAL A 134 -5.54 -3.05 24.25
CA VAL A 134 -6.80 -2.64 23.64
C VAL A 134 -6.80 -2.91 22.13
N GLU A 135 -5.71 -2.57 21.44
CA GLU A 135 -5.62 -2.77 20.00
C GLU A 135 -5.45 -4.25 19.63
N PHE A 136 -4.83 -5.06 20.49
CA PHE A 136 -4.76 -6.51 20.33
C PHE A 136 -6.15 -7.15 20.45
N ILE A 137 -6.95 -6.74 21.45
CA ILE A 137 -8.36 -7.20 21.57
C ILE A 137 -9.16 -6.80 20.32
N LYS A 138 -9.02 -5.57 19.84
CA LYS A 138 -9.69 -5.11 18.60
C LYS A 138 -9.24 -5.90 17.37
N LEU A 139 -7.95 -6.26 17.29
CA LEU A 139 -7.44 -7.12 16.23
C LEU A 139 -8.13 -8.48 16.26
N ILE A 140 -8.23 -9.12 17.44
CA ILE A 140 -8.95 -10.40 17.60
C ILE A 140 -10.42 -10.27 17.18
N ILE A 141 -11.12 -9.23 17.65
CA ILE A 141 -12.52 -8.97 17.26
C ILE A 141 -12.64 -8.80 15.74
N ASN A 142 -11.74 -8.04 15.11
CA ASN A 142 -11.71 -7.87 13.66
C ASN A 142 -11.58 -9.23 12.93
N LYS A 143 -10.65 -10.09 13.37
CA LYS A 143 -10.48 -11.42 12.76
C LYS A 143 -11.71 -12.31 12.94
N ILE A 144 -12.35 -12.27 14.10
CA ILE A 144 -13.62 -12.99 14.35
C ILE A 144 -14.71 -12.47 13.42
N LEU A 145 -14.91 -11.16 13.32
CA LEU A 145 -15.92 -10.55 12.45
C LEU A 145 -15.69 -10.91 10.98
N TYR A 146 -14.44 -10.87 10.51
CA TYR A 146 -14.10 -11.30 9.16
C TYR A 146 -14.37 -12.79 8.95
N THR A 147 -14.01 -13.64 9.93
CA THR A 147 -14.27 -15.09 9.89
C THR A 147 -15.76 -15.39 9.78
N CYS A 148 -16.59 -14.74 10.60
CA CYS A 148 -18.04 -14.87 10.53
C CYS A 148 -18.59 -14.41 9.17
N PHE A 149 -18.09 -13.27 8.66
CA PHE A 149 -18.48 -12.77 7.34
C PHE A 149 -18.15 -13.77 6.23
N ILE A 150 -16.92 -14.28 6.18
CA ILE A 150 -16.47 -15.15 5.09
C ILE A 150 -17.07 -16.56 5.16
N LEU A 151 -17.44 -17.04 6.37
CA LEU A 151 -18.17 -18.28 6.56
C LEU A 151 -19.68 -18.16 6.30
N SER A 152 -20.23 -16.95 6.33
CA SER A 152 -21.69 -16.76 6.20
C SER A 152 -22.30 -17.40 4.94
N PRO A 153 -21.68 -17.36 3.73
CA PRO A 153 -22.27 -18.01 2.57
C PRO A 153 -22.35 -19.54 2.72
N PHE A 154 -21.39 -20.15 3.41
CA PHE A 154 -21.40 -21.59 3.71
C PHE A 154 -22.46 -21.95 4.76
N MET A 155 -22.62 -21.12 5.78
CA MET A 155 -23.60 -21.35 6.85
C MET A 155 -25.06 -21.21 6.38
N PHE A 156 -25.32 -20.27 5.46
CA PHE A 156 -26.68 -19.93 5.01
C PHE A 156 -27.06 -20.51 3.65
N ASN A 157 -26.16 -21.23 2.99
CA ASN A 157 -26.46 -21.94 1.74
C ASN A 157 -26.22 -23.45 1.89
N PRO A 158 -27.26 -24.24 2.20
CA PRO A 158 -27.14 -25.69 2.38
C PRO A 158 -26.62 -26.46 1.16
N GLN A 159 -26.67 -25.85 -0.03
CA GLN A 159 -26.17 -26.46 -1.27
C GLN A 159 -24.66 -26.24 -1.47
N LEU A 160 -24.05 -25.32 -0.70
CA LEU A 160 -22.64 -25.00 -0.81
C LEU A 160 -21.81 -25.98 0.02
N THR A 161 -21.10 -26.89 -0.64
CA THR A 161 -20.17 -27.80 0.05
C THR A 161 -18.98 -27.03 0.63
N PHE A 162 -18.37 -27.55 1.69
CA PHE A 162 -17.17 -26.95 2.27
C PHE A 162 -16.04 -26.80 1.24
N GLY A 163 -15.85 -27.80 0.37
CA GLY A 163 -14.82 -27.75 -0.68
C GLY A 163 -15.03 -26.61 -1.67
N LEU A 164 -16.28 -26.40 -2.12
CA LEU A 164 -16.60 -25.30 -3.03
C LEU A 164 -16.49 -23.94 -2.34
N TRP A 165 -16.94 -23.81 -1.09
CA TRP A 165 -16.73 -22.61 -0.29
C TRP A 165 -15.24 -22.28 -0.13
N PHE A 166 -14.42 -23.28 0.23
CA PHE A 166 -12.99 -23.10 0.43
C PHE A 166 -12.28 -22.68 -0.86
N LEU A 167 -12.70 -23.23 -2.00
CA LEU A 167 -12.22 -22.78 -3.30
C LEU A 167 -12.56 -21.31 -3.57
N PHE A 168 -13.81 -20.89 -3.31
CA PHE A 168 -14.19 -19.48 -3.46
C PHE A 168 -13.41 -18.57 -2.52
N PHE A 169 -13.22 -18.97 -1.26
CA PHE A 169 -12.39 -18.27 -0.29
C PHE A 169 -10.97 -18.02 -0.83
N LEU A 170 -10.32 -19.06 -1.36
CA LEU A 170 -9.00 -18.96 -1.95
C LEU A 170 -8.98 -18.04 -3.18
N ILE A 171 -9.96 -18.17 -4.08
CA ILE A 171 -10.06 -17.32 -5.29
C ILE A 171 -10.27 -15.85 -4.91
N THR A 172 -11.14 -15.56 -3.94
CA THR A 172 -11.39 -14.19 -3.47
C THR A 172 -10.12 -13.57 -2.89
N HIS A 173 -9.42 -14.27 -2.01
CA HIS A 173 -8.15 -13.78 -1.45
C HIS A 173 -7.08 -13.61 -2.52
N PHE A 174 -6.92 -14.61 -3.39
CA PHE A 174 -5.95 -14.56 -4.48
C PHE A 174 -6.19 -13.37 -5.40
N THR A 175 -7.44 -13.16 -5.81
CA THR A 175 -7.82 -12.05 -6.69
C THR A 175 -7.63 -10.71 -6.00
N ALA A 176 -8.09 -10.55 -4.77
CA ALA A 176 -7.95 -9.31 -4.02
C ALA A 176 -6.48 -8.98 -3.72
N GLY A 177 -5.68 -9.98 -3.33
CA GLY A 177 -4.25 -9.85 -3.10
C GLY A 177 -3.51 -9.45 -4.37
N ALA A 178 -3.79 -10.13 -5.49
CA ALA A 178 -3.17 -9.82 -6.76
C ALA A 178 -3.50 -8.39 -7.22
N ILE A 179 -4.78 -7.99 -7.22
CA ILE A 179 -5.17 -6.63 -7.62
C ILE A 179 -4.44 -5.59 -6.77
N LEU A 180 -4.45 -5.76 -5.45
CA LEU A 180 -3.87 -4.81 -4.52
C LEU A 180 -2.35 -4.70 -4.68
N ALA A 181 -1.66 -5.84 -4.78
CA ALA A 181 -0.21 -5.86 -4.98
C ALA A 181 0.16 -5.26 -6.33
N LEU A 182 -0.53 -5.61 -7.42
CA LEU A 182 -0.19 -5.11 -8.75
C LEU A 182 -0.38 -3.60 -8.89
N ILE A 183 -1.38 -3.02 -8.24
CA ILE A 183 -1.56 -1.56 -8.20
C ILE A 183 -0.40 -0.90 -7.47
N PHE A 184 -0.06 -1.37 -6.27
CA PHE A 184 0.99 -0.77 -5.45
C PHE A 184 2.39 -0.94 -6.01
N GLN A 185 2.73 -2.16 -6.41
CA GLN A 185 4.07 -2.49 -6.86
C GLN A 185 4.39 -1.82 -8.21
N SER A 186 3.38 -1.54 -9.04
CA SER A 186 3.53 -0.78 -10.28
C SER A 186 3.83 0.71 -10.07
N ALA A 187 3.69 1.20 -8.83
CA ALA A 187 3.91 2.60 -8.48
C ALA A 187 5.24 2.83 -7.75
N HIS A 188 5.76 1.81 -7.07
CA HIS A 188 6.94 1.91 -6.19
C HIS A 188 8.09 0.99 -6.57
N VAL A 189 7.82 -0.20 -7.10
CA VAL A 189 8.83 -1.21 -7.42
C VAL A 189 9.00 -1.34 -8.93
N VAL A 190 9.38 -0.23 -9.56
CA VAL A 190 9.51 -0.12 -11.02
C VAL A 190 10.81 0.57 -11.36
N THR A 191 11.36 0.31 -12.55
CA THR A 191 12.38 1.21 -13.10
C THR A 191 11.63 2.41 -13.70
N PRO A 192 11.82 3.65 -13.21
CA PRO A 192 13.05 4.18 -12.58
C PRO A 192 12.94 4.59 -11.10
N ALA A 193 11.97 4.09 -10.32
CA ALA A 193 11.81 4.45 -8.92
C ALA A 193 13.10 4.19 -8.12
N ALA A 194 13.50 5.18 -7.30
CA ALA A 194 14.69 5.14 -6.48
C ALA A 194 14.45 4.46 -5.11
N TYR A 195 15.54 4.02 -4.49
CA TYR A 195 15.59 3.45 -3.13
C TYR A 195 16.69 4.17 -2.34
N PRO A 196 16.49 5.46 -2.01
CA PRO A 196 17.54 6.26 -1.42
C PRO A 196 17.81 5.81 0.03
N MET A 197 19.09 5.83 0.40
CA MET A 197 19.53 5.58 1.77
C MET A 197 19.84 6.90 2.48
N PRO A 198 19.64 6.98 3.81
CA PRO A 198 20.10 8.13 4.57
C PRO A 198 21.64 8.19 4.54
N SER A 199 22.19 9.40 4.64
CA SER A 199 23.62 9.61 4.88
C SER A 199 24.07 9.04 6.22
N ASP A 200 25.38 8.99 6.46
CA ASP A 200 25.95 8.54 7.74
C ASP A 200 25.43 9.34 8.96
N ALA A 201 24.97 10.58 8.74
CA ALA A 201 24.34 11.43 9.74
C ALA A 201 22.85 11.12 9.97
N GLY A 202 22.29 10.12 9.28
CA GLY A 202 20.87 9.74 9.34
C GLY A 202 19.94 10.69 8.59
N GLN A 203 20.45 11.51 7.67
CA GLN A 203 19.66 12.52 6.95
C GLN A 203 19.49 12.16 5.48
N MET A 204 18.32 12.47 4.92
CA MET A 204 18.10 12.39 3.48
C MET A 204 18.70 13.64 2.82
N GLU A 205 19.48 13.44 1.75
CA GLU A 205 20.08 14.55 0.99
C GLU A 205 19.05 15.35 0.18
N ARG A 206 17.93 14.69 -0.16
CA ARG A 206 16.86 15.27 -0.98
C ARG A 206 15.83 16.00 -0.14
N SER A 207 15.24 17.04 -0.73
CA SER A 207 14.01 17.62 -0.18
C SER A 207 12.88 16.59 -0.18
N TRP A 208 11.89 16.76 0.69
CA TRP A 208 10.76 15.82 0.77
C TRP A 208 10.01 15.68 -0.57
N ALA A 209 9.76 16.78 -1.28
CA ALA A 209 9.04 16.73 -2.56
C ALA A 209 9.85 16.02 -3.66
N GLU A 210 11.16 16.30 -3.72
CA GLU A 210 12.08 15.61 -4.63
C GLU A 210 12.14 14.10 -4.32
N HIS A 211 12.17 13.74 -3.04
CA HIS A 211 12.11 12.35 -2.60
C HIS A 211 10.88 11.65 -3.16
N GLN A 212 9.68 12.22 -2.94
CA GLN A 212 8.44 11.63 -3.45
C GLN A 212 8.42 11.47 -4.98
N LEU A 213 8.94 12.44 -5.72
CA LEU A 213 9.06 12.36 -7.18
C LEU A 213 10.01 11.23 -7.63
N ALA A 214 11.13 11.05 -6.91
CA ALA A 214 12.13 10.06 -7.27
C ALA A 214 11.71 8.63 -6.90
N THR A 215 10.92 8.44 -5.85
CA THR A 215 10.55 7.12 -5.33
C THR A 215 9.22 6.60 -5.84
N THR A 216 8.43 7.42 -6.54
CA THR A 216 7.09 7.02 -7.02
C THR A 216 6.94 7.23 -8.52
N ALA A 217 6.05 6.44 -9.13
CA ALA A 217 5.73 6.55 -10.54
C ALA A 217 4.22 6.47 -10.79
N ASN A 218 3.76 7.27 -11.75
CA ASN A 218 2.38 7.27 -12.21
C ASN A 218 2.19 6.28 -13.37
N PHE A 219 0.96 5.82 -13.61
CA PHE A 219 0.66 4.90 -14.72
C PHE A 219 -0.77 5.05 -15.26
N SER A 220 -0.98 5.04 -16.58
CA SER A 220 -2.33 5.25 -17.16
C SER A 220 -3.05 6.57 -16.75
N PRO A 221 -2.40 7.73 -16.68
CA PRO A 221 -3.05 8.98 -16.23
C PRO A 221 -4.19 9.43 -17.16
N LYS A 222 -4.24 8.98 -18.41
CA LYS A 222 -5.32 9.34 -19.35
C LYS A 222 -6.60 8.50 -19.19
N SER A 223 -6.54 7.39 -18.44
CA SER A 223 -7.67 6.46 -18.33
C SER A 223 -8.60 6.85 -17.17
N LYS A 224 -9.67 7.60 -17.47
CA LYS A 224 -10.64 8.06 -16.46
C LYS A 224 -11.34 6.88 -15.76
N TRP A 225 -11.76 5.87 -16.51
CA TRP A 225 -12.42 4.69 -15.95
C TRP A 225 -11.49 3.91 -15.02
N PHE A 226 -10.25 3.69 -15.45
CA PHE A 226 -9.26 2.99 -14.62
C PHE A 226 -8.92 3.80 -13.36
N SER A 227 -8.74 5.12 -13.49
CA SER A 227 -8.51 6.02 -12.35
C SER A 227 -9.65 5.92 -11.33
N TRP A 228 -10.91 5.91 -11.80
CA TRP A 228 -12.06 5.74 -10.93
C TRP A 228 -12.06 4.36 -10.24
N LEU A 229 -11.78 3.28 -10.98
CA LEU A 229 -11.78 1.91 -10.46
C LEU A 229 -10.80 1.73 -9.28
N ILE A 230 -9.60 2.30 -9.40
CA ILE A 230 -8.53 2.15 -8.40
C ILE A 230 -8.44 3.30 -7.40
N GLY A 231 -9.40 4.24 -7.40
CA GLY A 231 -9.39 5.38 -6.48
C GLY A 231 -8.24 6.36 -6.71
N GLY A 232 -7.82 6.53 -7.97
CA GLY A 232 -6.79 7.48 -8.37
C GLY A 232 -5.36 7.08 -8.03
N LEU A 233 -5.12 5.83 -7.58
CA LEU A 233 -3.78 5.30 -7.28
C LEU A 233 -2.83 5.21 -8.49
N ASN A 234 -3.32 5.50 -9.69
CA ASN A 234 -2.47 5.74 -10.84
C ASN A 234 -1.71 7.06 -10.80
N TYR A 235 -2.13 7.99 -9.93
CA TYR A 235 -1.50 9.27 -9.65
C TYR A 235 -0.76 9.21 -8.31
N GLN A 236 0.17 8.27 -8.21
CA GLN A 236 0.94 7.99 -7.00
C GLN A 236 1.80 9.18 -6.56
N ILE A 237 2.38 9.92 -7.52
CA ILE A 237 3.16 11.13 -7.25
C ILE A 237 2.28 12.16 -6.54
N GLU A 238 1.10 12.47 -7.09
CA GLU A 238 0.18 13.45 -6.50
C GLU A 238 -0.39 12.97 -5.18
N HIS A 239 -0.63 11.66 -5.04
CA HIS A 239 -1.05 11.05 -3.79
C HIS A 239 -0.02 11.24 -2.67
N HIS A 240 1.27 11.10 -2.98
CA HIS A 240 2.36 11.29 -2.02
C HIS A 240 2.67 12.77 -1.74
N LEU A 241 2.57 13.64 -2.76
CA LEU A 241 2.77 15.09 -2.59
C LEU A 241 1.58 15.78 -1.91
N PHE A 242 0.36 15.29 -2.15
CA PHE A 242 -0.89 15.90 -1.66
C PHE A 242 -1.83 14.86 -1.03
N PRO A 243 -1.39 14.16 0.03
CA PRO A 243 -2.15 13.09 0.66
C PRO A 243 -3.49 13.56 1.24
N ASN A 244 -3.60 14.86 1.58
CA ASN A 244 -4.84 15.43 2.10
C ASN A 244 -5.80 15.93 1.01
N ILE A 245 -5.46 15.80 -0.28
CA ILE A 245 -6.34 16.20 -1.38
C ILE A 245 -7.04 14.97 -1.96
N SER A 246 -8.34 15.08 -2.24
CA SER A 246 -9.09 13.99 -2.85
C SER A 246 -8.59 13.67 -4.26
N HIS A 247 -8.48 12.38 -4.54
CA HIS A 247 -7.94 11.87 -5.79
C HIS A 247 -8.71 12.30 -7.04
N VAL A 248 -9.97 12.74 -6.89
CA VAL A 248 -10.75 13.34 -7.98
C VAL A 248 -10.06 14.58 -8.58
N HIS A 249 -9.18 15.23 -7.81
CA HIS A 249 -8.41 16.40 -8.23
C HIS A 249 -7.04 16.03 -8.83
N TYR A 250 -6.53 14.81 -8.64
CA TYR A 250 -5.17 14.45 -9.07
C TYR A 250 -4.96 14.64 -10.57
N SER A 251 -5.97 14.33 -11.40
CA SER A 251 -5.90 14.57 -12.85
C SER A 251 -5.69 16.03 -13.25
N LYS A 252 -6.13 16.99 -12.41
CA LYS A 252 -5.95 18.43 -12.60
C LYS A 252 -4.67 18.96 -11.95
N ILE A 253 -4.18 18.29 -10.92
CA ILE A 253 -2.96 18.63 -10.19
C ILE A 253 -1.72 18.14 -10.96
N ALA A 254 -1.80 16.96 -11.57
CA ALA A 254 -0.67 16.35 -12.26
C ALA A 254 0.01 17.27 -13.30
N PRO A 255 -0.71 18.01 -14.17
CA PRO A 255 -0.08 18.97 -15.08
C PRO A 255 0.75 20.06 -14.37
N ILE A 256 0.27 20.54 -13.22
CA ILE A 256 0.97 21.56 -12.41
C ILE A 256 2.24 20.95 -11.83
N VAL A 257 2.16 19.75 -11.25
CA VAL A 257 3.34 19.03 -10.72
C VAL A 257 4.37 18.76 -11.82
N ILE A 258 3.93 18.40 -13.03
CA ILE A 258 4.82 18.18 -14.18
C ILE A 258 5.54 19.48 -14.57
N GLU A 259 4.84 20.61 -14.58
CA GLU A 259 5.43 21.92 -14.89
C GLU A 259 6.45 22.33 -13.82
N THR A 260 6.07 22.26 -12.53
CA THR A 260 6.98 22.55 -11.42
C THR A 260 8.18 21.61 -11.40
N ALA A 261 8.00 20.30 -11.62
CA ALA A 261 9.13 19.37 -11.69
C ALA A 261 10.13 19.77 -12.78
N LYS A 262 9.65 20.26 -13.94
CA LYS A 262 10.52 20.76 -15.01
C LYS A 262 11.25 22.05 -14.61
N GLU A 263 10.59 22.99 -13.94
CA GLU A 263 11.21 24.23 -13.46
C GLU A 263 12.40 23.96 -12.53
N PHE A 264 12.29 22.93 -11.69
CA PHE A 264 13.34 22.51 -10.75
C PHE A 264 14.28 21.44 -11.31
N ASN A 265 14.19 21.11 -12.61
CA ASN A 265 14.98 20.07 -13.27
C ASN A 265 14.89 18.68 -12.59
N LEU A 266 13.70 18.35 -12.07
CA LEU A 266 13.37 17.08 -11.44
C LEU A 266 12.65 16.13 -12.42
N SER A 267 12.88 14.84 -12.23
CA SER A 267 12.19 13.82 -13.03
C SER A 267 10.76 13.59 -12.54
N TYR A 268 9.83 13.49 -13.48
CA TYR A 268 8.45 13.07 -13.21
C TYR A 268 8.19 11.75 -13.96
N HIS A 269 8.08 10.65 -13.21
CA HIS A 269 8.00 9.31 -13.79
C HIS A 269 6.57 8.89 -14.06
N GLN A 270 6.27 8.59 -15.33
CA GLN A 270 4.92 8.26 -15.79
C GLN A 270 4.95 7.18 -16.88
N PHE A 271 4.18 6.11 -16.69
CA PHE A 271 3.90 5.10 -17.71
C PHE A 271 2.63 5.42 -18.49
N LYS A 272 2.66 5.17 -19.81
CA LYS A 272 1.51 5.39 -20.70
C LYS A 272 0.31 4.50 -20.35
N SER A 273 0.56 3.29 -19.85
CA SER A 273 -0.47 2.30 -19.52
C SER A 273 -0.06 1.44 -18.31
N PHE A 274 -1.03 0.74 -17.73
CA PHE A 274 -0.81 -0.16 -16.61
C PHE A 274 0.05 -1.36 -17.03
N GLY A 275 -0.16 -1.89 -18.24
CA GLY A 275 0.69 -2.93 -18.81
C GLY A 275 2.16 -2.49 -18.93
N ALA A 276 2.42 -1.23 -19.31
CA ALA A 276 3.79 -0.72 -19.34
C ALA A 276 4.43 -0.64 -17.94
N ALA A 277 3.66 -0.26 -16.92
CA ALA A 277 4.12 -0.26 -15.53
C ALA A 277 4.39 -1.70 -15.04
N LEU A 278 3.52 -2.66 -15.35
CA LEU A 278 3.71 -4.08 -15.01
C LEU A 278 4.96 -4.68 -15.68
N ILE A 279 5.22 -4.35 -16.94
CA ILE A 279 6.45 -4.77 -17.64
C ILE A 279 7.68 -4.16 -16.95
N SER A 280 7.61 -2.89 -16.55
CA SER A 280 8.70 -2.26 -15.78
C SER A 280 8.92 -2.96 -14.44
N HIS A 281 7.84 -3.26 -13.71
CA HIS A 281 7.89 -4.00 -12.46
C HIS A 281 8.52 -5.40 -12.63
N GLN A 282 8.14 -6.13 -13.69
CA GLN A 282 8.72 -7.44 -13.99
C GLN A 282 10.23 -7.35 -14.29
N LYS A 283 10.66 -6.34 -15.05
CA LYS A 283 12.09 -6.07 -15.32
C LYS A 283 12.83 -5.73 -14.04
N MET A 284 12.21 -4.96 -13.15
CA MET A 284 12.77 -4.63 -11.84
C MET A 284 13.00 -5.90 -11.00
N LEU A 285 11.99 -6.76 -10.88
CA LEU A 285 12.11 -8.06 -10.20
C LEU A 285 13.20 -8.96 -10.81
N TRP A 286 13.34 -8.94 -12.14
CA TRP A 286 14.38 -9.70 -12.83
C TRP A 286 15.79 -9.17 -12.50
N SER A 287 15.95 -7.85 -12.47
CA SER A 287 17.20 -7.15 -12.13
C SER A 287 17.59 -7.40 -10.67
N LEU A 288 16.65 -7.18 -9.73
CA LEU A 288 16.80 -7.49 -8.31
C LEU A 288 16.98 -8.98 -8.03
N GLY A 289 16.72 -9.87 -8.99
CA GLY A 289 17.04 -11.29 -8.85
C GLY A 289 18.52 -11.62 -9.07
N ARG A 290 19.32 -10.64 -9.55
CA ARG A 290 20.66 -10.87 -10.11
C ARG A 290 21.72 -9.87 -9.65
N ALA A 291 21.31 -8.64 -9.34
CA ALA A 291 22.19 -7.56 -8.89
C ALA A 291 22.47 -7.63 -7.39
#